data_AF-A0A7C5X2C0-F1
#
_entry.id   AF-A0A7C5X2C0-F1
#
_cell.length_a   1.000
_cell.length_b   1.000
_cell.length_c   1.000
_cell.angle_alpha   90.00
_cell.angle_beta   90.00
_cell.angle_gamma   90.00
#
_symmetry.space_group_name_H-M   'P 1'
#
loop_
_entity.id
_entity.type
_entity.pdbx_description
1 polymer ?
#
loop_
_entity_poly.entity_id
_entity_poly.type
_entity_poly.pdbx_seq_one_letter_code
_entity_poly.pdbx_strand_id
1 'polypeptide(L)'
;MRLLILLLLFALSFSQHVKVLYSNGEVEVVDTRKTPLSVLRARPDVLYIEPPIKLKLLDDIAYSSSVAIRGSGNYSFSINTQSGQRLSILAGGASVSFSGSCSGSVDNLACTSGTLNLSVSASSDWRLIVQSFGRNLQLSDFSTTAYYIGTGAVNTGRTGRNVIIGIIDTGIDWCHPAFRRRDGSSKILYYYVPATGTEYTKTQIEQFISQGKCDGDPDGHGTHVAGIASYIAPDADLIVVRMTKQICLIQT
;
A
#
# COMPACT_ATOMS: atom_id res chain seq x y z
N MET A 1 37.06 -26.46 -1.24
CA MET A 1 36.37 -26.33 -2.55
C MET A 1 34.99 -26.99 -2.54
N ARG A 2 34.12 -26.62 -1.58
CA ARG A 2 32.71 -27.10 -1.49
C ARG A 2 31.72 -26.04 -0.99
N LEU A 3 32.21 -24.86 -0.60
CA LEU A 3 31.37 -23.77 -0.06
C LEU A 3 30.94 -22.73 -1.11
N LEU A 4 31.49 -22.80 -2.34
CA LEU A 4 31.21 -21.83 -3.41
C LEU A 4 29.99 -22.20 -4.28
N ILE A 5 29.44 -23.41 -4.12
CA ILE A 5 28.32 -23.91 -4.96
C ILE A 5 26.95 -23.60 -4.33
N LEU A 6 26.87 -23.40 -3.00
CA LEU A 6 25.59 -23.13 -2.34
C LEU A 6 25.11 -21.67 -2.52
N LEU A 7 26.02 -20.71 -2.74
CA LEU A 7 25.66 -19.30 -2.96
C LEU A 7 25.19 -18.98 -4.39
N LEU A 8 25.46 -19.85 -5.37
CA LEU A 8 24.96 -19.69 -6.75
C LEU A 8 23.51 -20.18 -6.93
N LEU A 9 22.99 -21.01 -6.03
CA LEU A 9 21.63 -21.56 -6.14
C LEU A 9 20.53 -20.62 -5.61
N PHE A 10 20.90 -19.55 -4.90
CA PHE A 10 19.94 -18.56 -4.41
C PHE A 10 19.63 -17.43 -5.41
N ALA A 11 20.28 -17.43 -6.58
CA ALA A 11 20.14 -16.38 -7.59
C ALA A 11 19.04 -16.63 -8.66
N LEU A 12 18.28 -17.73 -8.59
CA LEU A 12 17.28 -18.08 -9.60
C LEU A 12 15.97 -18.61 -9.00
N SER A 13 15.44 -17.98 -7.93
CA SER A 13 14.01 -18.12 -7.64
C SER A 13 13.24 -17.12 -8.50
N PHE A 14 13.21 -17.37 -9.82
CA PHE A 14 12.15 -16.81 -10.64
C PHE A 14 10.85 -17.40 -10.10
N SER A 15 9.90 -16.54 -9.71
CA SER A 15 8.58 -17.00 -9.27
C SER A 15 8.04 -18.02 -10.29
N GLN A 16 7.80 -19.23 -9.80
CA GLN A 16 7.41 -20.37 -10.64
C GLN A 16 5.90 -20.47 -10.82
N HIS A 17 5.15 -19.46 -10.39
CA HIS A 17 3.70 -19.43 -10.49
C HIS A 17 3.25 -18.31 -11.42
N VAL A 18 2.25 -18.60 -12.26
CA VAL A 18 1.60 -17.63 -13.15
C VAL A 18 0.10 -17.61 -12.86
N LYS A 19 -0.55 -16.47 -13.06
CA LYS A 19 -2.01 -16.38 -12.99
C LYS A 19 -2.58 -16.60 -14.40
N VAL A 20 -3.52 -17.52 -14.56
CA VAL A 20 -4.09 -17.90 -15.85
C VAL A 20 -5.58 -17.59 -15.85
N LEU A 21 -6.03 -16.84 -16.86
CA LEU A 21 -7.44 -16.59 -17.13
C LEU A 21 -7.91 -17.53 -18.23
N TYR A 22 -8.96 -18.29 -17.95
CA TYR A 22 -9.57 -19.23 -18.88
C TYR A 22 -10.79 -18.65 -19.60
N SER A 23 -11.18 -19.27 -20.71
CA SER A 23 -12.31 -18.83 -21.56
C SER A 23 -13.68 -18.94 -20.86
N ASN A 24 -13.77 -19.74 -19.81
CA ASN A 24 -14.95 -19.83 -18.92
C ASN A 24 -14.98 -18.72 -17.84
N GLY A 25 -13.96 -17.84 -17.79
CA GLY A 25 -13.83 -16.76 -16.81
C GLY A 25 -13.17 -17.17 -15.49
N GLU A 26 -12.77 -18.44 -15.33
CA GLU A 26 -12.03 -18.89 -14.15
C GLU A 26 -10.59 -18.37 -14.16
N VAL A 27 -10.07 -18.13 -12.96
CA VAL A 27 -8.70 -17.67 -12.76
C VAL A 27 -7.96 -18.57 -11.78
N GLU A 28 -6.86 -19.16 -12.23
CA GLU A 28 -6.05 -20.07 -11.42
C GLU A 28 -4.61 -19.59 -11.29
N VAL A 29 -3.95 -19.99 -10.20
CA VAL A 29 -2.51 -19.83 -10.02
C VAL A 29 -1.84 -21.16 -10.36
N VAL A 30 -1.11 -21.20 -11.48
CA VAL A 30 -0.51 -22.42 -12.03
C VAL A 30 0.99 -22.46 -11.77
N ASP A 31 1.50 -23.58 -11.22
CA ASP A 31 2.93 -23.84 -11.08
C ASP A 31 3.54 -24.23 -12.42
N THR A 32 4.35 -23.34 -12.99
CA THR A 32 5.04 -23.51 -14.28
C THR A 32 6.09 -24.62 -14.28
N ARG A 33 6.46 -25.19 -13.12
CA ARG A 33 7.25 -26.43 -13.05
C ARG A 33 6.43 -27.65 -13.43
N LYS A 34 5.14 -27.66 -13.09
CA LYS A 34 4.23 -28.77 -13.35
C LYS A 34 3.59 -28.63 -14.73
N THR A 35 3.27 -27.40 -15.12
CA THR A 35 2.66 -27.10 -16.41
C THR A 35 3.46 -26.02 -17.11
N PRO A 36 4.37 -26.37 -18.04
CA PRO A 36 5.23 -25.41 -18.70
C PRO A 36 4.44 -24.31 -19.42
N LEU A 37 5.00 -23.10 -19.47
CA LEU A 37 4.34 -21.94 -20.09
C LEU A 37 4.01 -22.17 -21.57
N SER A 38 4.80 -22.97 -22.29
CA SER A 38 4.53 -23.39 -23.67
C SER A 38 3.23 -24.20 -23.78
N VAL A 39 2.96 -25.07 -22.81
CA VAL A 39 1.73 -25.88 -22.74
C VAL A 39 0.53 -24.98 -22.45
N LEU A 40 0.67 -24.05 -21.49
CA LEU A 40 -0.40 -23.09 -21.18
C LEU A 40 -0.74 -22.17 -22.36
N ARG A 41 0.26 -21.74 -23.14
CA ARG A 41 0.04 -20.91 -24.34
C ARG A 41 -0.57 -21.65 -25.52
N ALA A 42 -0.40 -22.97 -25.58
CA ALA A 42 -0.97 -23.81 -26.63
C ALA A 42 -2.43 -24.23 -26.33
N ARG A 43 -2.91 -24.01 -25.11
CA ARG A 43 -4.26 -24.35 -24.69
C ARG A 43 -5.28 -23.36 -25.29
N PRO A 44 -6.30 -23.82 -26.03
CA PRO A 44 -7.29 -22.95 -26.65
C PRO A 44 -8.24 -22.30 -25.64
N ASP A 45 -8.33 -22.86 -24.43
CA ASP A 45 -9.15 -22.35 -23.33
C ASP A 45 -8.41 -21.33 -22.46
N VAL A 46 -7.14 -21.03 -22.74
CA VAL A 46 -6.37 -20.00 -22.02
C VAL A 46 -6.46 -18.67 -22.78
N LEU A 47 -7.06 -17.66 -22.15
CA LEU A 47 -7.19 -16.32 -22.73
C LEU A 47 -6.01 -15.41 -22.39
N TYR A 48 -5.51 -15.50 -21.16
CA TYR A 48 -4.47 -14.62 -20.67
C TYR A 48 -3.60 -15.31 -19.63
N ILE A 49 -2.30 -14.99 -19.65
CA ILE A 49 -1.33 -15.48 -18.65
C ILE A 49 -0.58 -14.28 -18.10
N GLU A 50 -0.78 -14.00 -16.82
CA GLU A 50 -0.04 -12.98 -16.09
C GLU A 50 1.27 -13.58 -15.58
N PRO A 51 2.44 -13.09 -16.03
CA PRO A 51 3.70 -13.47 -15.41
C PRO A 51 3.71 -12.96 -13.97
N PRO A 52 4.44 -13.63 -13.06
CA PRO A 52 4.55 -13.15 -11.70
C PRO A 52 5.13 -11.75 -11.68
N ILE A 53 4.36 -10.84 -11.07
CA ILE A 53 4.81 -9.48 -10.83
C ILE A 53 6.01 -9.58 -9.90
N LYS A 54 7.19 -9.21 -10.41
CA LYS A 54 8.34 -9.00 -9.55
C LYS A 54 8.01 -7.81 -8.65
N LEU A 55 7.64 -8.12 -7.41
CA LEU A 55 7.63 -7.14 -6.34
C LEU A 55 9.08 -6.68 -6.18
N LYS A 56 9.43 -5.57 -6.83
CA LYS A 56 10.51 -4.74 -6.28
C LYS A 56 10.01 -4.30 -4.92
N LEU A 57 10.86 -4.28 -3.90
CA LEU A 57 10.54 -3.52 -2.70
C LEU A 57 10.17 -2.13 -3.19
N LEU A 58 8.86 -1.85 -3.18
CA LEU A 58 8.37 -0.50 -3.26
C LEU A 58 8.97 0.16 -2.05
N ASP A 59 9.68 1.25 -2.34
CA ASP A 59 10.11 2.29 -1.43
C ASP A 59 9.79 2.07 0.04
N ASP A 60 10.80 2.21 0.90
CA ASP A 60 10.61 2.35 2.34
C ASP A 60 9.33 3.16 2.63
N ILE A 61 8.46 2.57 3.45
CA ILE A 61 7.09 3.03 3.64
C ILE A 61 7.10 4.53 3.88
N ALA A 62 6.46 5.26 2.96
CA ALA A 62 6.34 6.71 3.05
C ALA A 62 5.41 7.05 4.22
N TYR A 63 5.99 7.52 5.33
CA TYR A 63 5.25 8.01 6.48
C TYR A 63 5.22 9.55 6.49
N SER A 64 4.25 10.14 7.20
CA SER A 64 4.11 11.59 7.30
C SER A 64 3.97 12.28 5.92
N SER A 65 4.36 13.55 5.81
CA SER A 65 4.43 14.21 4.51
C SER A 65 5.70 13.76 3.80
N SER A 66 5.54 13.13 2.65
CA SER A 66 6.64 12.54 1.88
C SER A 66 6.50 12.91 0.41
N VAL A 67 7.62 13.33 -0.18
CA VAL A 67 7.71 13.71 -1.59
C VAL A 67 8.81 12.89 -2.26
N ALA A 68 8.51 12.32 -3.43
CA ALA A 68 9.46 11.60 -4.26
C ALA A 68 10.01 12.49 -5.37
N ILE A 69 11.30 12.30 -5.64
CA ILE A 69 12.03 12.95 -6.73
C ILE A 69 12.75 11.85 -7.48
N ARG A 70 12.75 11.92 -8.81
CA ARG A 70 13.48 11.00 -9.68
C ARG A 70 14.38 11.79 -10.61
N GLY A 71 15.53 11.22 -10.94
CA GLY A 71 16.45 11.80 -11.91
C GLY A 71 17.45 10.77 -12.39
N SER A 72 18.39 11.22 -13.20
CA SER A 72 19.49 10.39 -13.71
C SER A 72 20.79 11.18 -13.66
N GLY A 73 21.89 10.47 -13.42
CA GLY A 73 23.20 11.10 -13.30
C GLY A 73 23.31 12.06 -12.11
N ASN A 74 24.32 12.93 -12.14
CA ASN A 74 24.51 13.94 -11.11
C ASN A 74 23.46 15.05 -11.25
N TYR A 75 22.87 15.45 -10.13
CA TYR A 75 21.82 16.47 -10.13
C TYR A 75 21.86 17.27 -8.83
N SER A 76 21.47 18.54 -8.88
CA SER A 76 21.38 19.37 -7.68
C SER A 76 20.07 20.15 -7.70
N PHE A 77 19.47 20.24 -6.52
CA PHE A 77 18.22 20.98 -6.30
C PHE A 77 18.19 21.47 -4.86
N SER A 78 17.18 22.26 -4.54
CA SER A 78 17.00 22.84 -3.23
C SER A 78 15.60 22.61 -2.69
N ILE A 79 15.50 22.63 -1.36
CA ILE A 79 14.26 22.52 -0.60
C ILE A 79 14.17 23.73 0.33
N ASN A 80 13.07 24.46 0.30
CA ASN A 80 12.76 25.48 1.27
C ASN A 80 12.31 24.83 2.58
N THR A 81 12.97 25.17 3.67
CA THR A 81 12.77 24.58 4.99
C THR A 81 12.31 25.63 6.00
N GLN A 82 11.74 25.17 7.12
CA GLN A 82 11.29 26.03 8.21
C GLN A 82 11.91 25.64 9.55
N SER A 83 11.95 26.60 10.47
CA SER A 83 12.45 26.38 11.82
C SER A 83 11.69 25.28 12.57
N GLY A 84 12.44 24.31 13.12
CA GLY A 84 11.87 23.17 13.85
C GLY A 84 11.44 22.01 12.95
N GLN A 85 11.58 22.13 11.63
CA GLN A 85 11.27 21.05 10.69
C GLN A 85 12.34 19.96 10.76
N ARG A 86 11.90 18.69 10.79
CA ARG A 86 12.80 17.54 10.65
C ARG A 86 12.57 16.88 9.31
N LEU A 87 13.65 16.56 8.62
CA LEU A 87 13.63 15.85 7.33
C LEU A 87 14.40 14.55 7.42
N SER A 88 13.96 13.55 6.67
CA SER A 88 14.70 12.32 6.41
C SER A 88 14.70 12.07 4.91
N ILE A 89 15.87 11.81 4.33
CA ILE A 89 16.04 11.58 2.91
C ILE A 89 16.48 10.14 2.70
N LEU A 90 15.64 9.37 2.03
CA LEU A 90 15.91 7.99 1.66
C LEU A 90 16.37 8.00 0.20
N ALA A 91 17.59 7.52 -0.04
CA ALA A 91 18.21 7.53 -1.36
C ALA A 91 18.28 6.13 -1.97
N GLY A 92 17.72 5.96 -3.16
CA GLY A 92 17.80 4.76 -3.96
C GLY A 92 18.69 4.98 -5.18
N GLY A 93 19.81 4.27 -5.27
CA GLY A 93 20.70 4.31 -6.44
C GLY A 93 21.57 5.56 -6.55
N ALA A 94 21.71 6.34 -5.48
CA ALA A 94 22.53 7.55 -5.46
C ALA A 94 23.19 7.80 -4.10
N SER A 95 24.29 8.55 -4.11
CA SER A 95 24.85 9.21 -2.92
C SER A 95 24.34 10.63 -2.84
N VAL A 96 23.98 11.10 -1.64
CA VAL A 96 23.44 12.44 -1.41
C VAL A 96 24.34 13.18 -0.44
N SER A 97 24.75 14.38 -0.83
CA SER A 97 25.33 15.37 0.08
C SER A 97 24.39 16.56 0.21
N PHE A 98 24.51 17.30 1.31
CA PHE A 98 23.64 18.44 1.60
C PHE A 98 24.41 19.59 2.22
N SER A 99 23.86 20.80 2.10
CA SER A 99 24.37 22.01 2.74
C SER A 99 23.24 23.04 2.97
N GLY A 100 23.52 24.07 3.77
CA GLY A 100 22.59 25.16 4.01
C GLY A 100 21.83 25.03 5.33
N SER A 101 20.51 25.18 5.26
CA SER A 101 19.62 25.40 6.43
C SER A 101 19.41 24.19 7.37
N CYS A 102 19.98 23.02 7.08
CA CYS A 102 19.82 21.83 7.92
C CYS A 102 21.17 21.26 8.34
N SER A 103 21.17 20.58 9.48
CA SER A 103 22.33 19.89 10.06
C SER A 103 21.96 18.47 10.49
N GLY A 104 22.97 17.62 10.70
CA GLY A 104 22.79 16.23 11.12
C GLY A 104 23.22 15.23 10.05
N SER A 105 22.41 14.19 9.85
CA SER A 105 22.62 13.14 8.84
C SER A 105 21.49 13.17 7.82
N VAL A 106 21.73 12.64 6.62
CA VAL A 106 20.77 12.63 5.50
C VAL A 106 19.43 11.99 5.89
N ASP A 107 19.46 11.00 6.77
CA ASP A 107 18.29 10.28 7.31
C ASP A 107 17.66 10.95 8.56
N ASN A 108 18.29 11.98 9.13
CA ASN A 108 17.82 12.71 10.31
C ASN A 108 18.35 14.15 10.34
N LEU A 109 17.77 15.00 9.50
CA LEU A 109 18.08 16.41 9.38
C LEU A 109 17.23 17.24 10.34
N ALA A 110 17.88 18.13 11.07
CA ALA A 110 17.23 19.21 11.83
C ALA A 110 17.41 20.53 11.09
N CYS A 111 16.30 21.18 10.74
CA CYS A 111 16.29 22.35 9.87
C CYS A 111 15.85 23.64 10.57
N THR A 112 16.46 24.74 10.16
CA THR A 112 16.02 26.11 10.43
C THR A 112 15.32 26.70 9.21
N SER A 113 14.72 27.88 9.32
CA SER A 113 14.15 28.56 8.15
C SER A 113 15.24 28.92 7.13
N GLY A 114 15.12 28.48 5.88
CA GLY A 114 16.07 28.78 4.83
C GLY A 114 16.02 27.78 3.67
N THR A 115 17.15 27.62 2.98
CA THR A 115 17.27 26.71 1.83
C THR A 115 18.20 25.55 2.19
N LEU A 116 17.73 24.32 2.00
CA LEU A 116 18.54 23.10 2.04
C LEU A 116 18.95 22.78 0.61
N ASN A 117 20.25 22.81 0.31
CA ASN A 117 20.77 22.41 -0.98
C ASN A 117 21.14 20.93 -0.94
N LEU A 118 20.71 20.18 -1.95
CA LEU A 118 20.99 18.76 -2.11
C LEU A 118 21.77 18.53 -3.40
N SER A 119 22.84 17.77 -3.28
CA SER A 119 23.66 17.33 -4.41
C SER A 119 23.65 15.81 -4.47
N VAL A 120 23.10 15.30 -5.56
CA VAL A 120 22.96 13.87 -5.85
C VAL A 120 24.07 13.45 -6.79
N SER A 121 24.80 12.41 -6.40
CA SER A 121 25.84 11.77 -7.22
C SER A 121 25.43 10.34 -7.56
N ALA A 122 25.27 10.05 -8.85
CA ALA A 122 24.82 8.76 -9.35
C ALA A 122 25.34 8.50 -10.77
N SER A 123 25.57 7.24 -11.11
CA SER A 123 25.97 6.80 -12.46
C SER A 123 24.79 6.30 -13.31
N SER A 124 23.59 6.26 -12.75
CA SER A 124 22.37 5.75 -13.37
C SER A 124 21.15 6.54 -12.90
N ASP A 125 19.95 6.05 -13.25
CA ASP A 125 18.70 6.52 -12.68
C ASP A 125 18.70 6.33 -11.16
N TRP A 126 18.14 7.31 -10.48
CA TRP A 126 18.03 7.36 -9.03
C TRP A 126 16.68 7.90 -8.60
N ARG A 127 16.37 7.66 -7.32
CA ARG A 127 15.19 8.19 -6.67
C ARG A 127 15.53 8.64 -5.26
N LEU A 128 14.96 9.77 -4.86
CA LEU A 128 14.97 10.25 -3.48
C LEU A 128 13.53 10.29 -2.95
N ILE A 129 13.39 9.99 -1.66
CA ILE A 129 12.17 10.22 -0.88
C ILE A 129 12.52 11.15 0.25
N VAL A 130 11.92 12.33 0.24
CA VAL A 130 12.07 13.31 1.31
C VAL A 130 10.85 13.19 2.21
N GLN A 131 11.06 12.72 3.42
CA GLN A 131 10.05 12.65 4.48
C GLN A 131 10.20 13.89 5.37
N SER A 132 9.08 14.46 5.80
CA SER A 132 9.04 15.58 6.73
C SER A 132 8.16 15.31 7.93
N PHE A 133 8.67 15.73 9.09
CA PHE A 133 8.01 15.61 10.38
C PHE A 133 7.76 17.01 10.97
N GLY A 134 6.62 17.17 11.64
CA GLY A 134 6.20 18.44 12.25
C GLY A 134 5.53 19.43 11.27
N ARG A 135 5.79 19.30 9.96
CA ARG A 135 5.16 20.11 8.91
C ARG A 135 5.01 19.32 7.62
N ASN A 136 3.97 19.61 6.85
CA ASN A 136 3.79 19.04 5.52
C ASN A 136 4.65 19.76 4.48
N LEU A 137 5.38 19.00 3.66
CA LEU A 137 6.05 19.48 2.47
C LEU A 137 5.03 19.96 1.44
N GLN A 138 5.34 21.04 0.76
CA GLN A 138 4.63 21.49 -0.43
C GLN A 138 5.48 21.24 -1.67
N LEU A 139 4.89 20.93 -2.83
CA LEU A 139 5.67 20.81 -4.08
C LEU A 139 6.40 22.11 -4.43
N SER A 140 5.87 23.27 -4.01
CA SER A 140 6.51 24.58 -4.14
C SER A 140 7.74 24.77 -3.25
N ASP A 141 7.96 23.90 -2.25
CA ASP A 141 9.18 23.93 -1.45
C ASP A 141 10.39 23.42 -2.26
N PHE A 142 10.18 22.69 -3.36
CA PHE A 142 11.23 22.07 -4.15
C PHE A 142 11.55 22.88 -5.40
N SER A 143 12.84 23.07 -5.69
CA SER A 143 13.30 23.70 -6.94
C SER A 143 13.38 22.73 -8.13
N THR A 144 12.74 21.56 -8.03
CA THR A 144 12.73 20.50 -9.05
C THR A 144 11.36 19.84 -9.10
N THR A 145 11.08 19.09 -10.16
CA THR A 145 9.84 18.32 -10.28
C THR A 145 9.79 17.23 -9.22
N ALA A 146 8.76 17.28 -8.39
CA ALA A 146 8.57 16.36 -7.29
C ALA A 146 7.11 15.90 -7.22
N TYR A 147 6.85 14.75 -6.61
CA TYR A 147 5.53 14.13 -6.56
C TYR A 147 5.21 13.69 -5.14
N TYR A 148 3.99 13.97 -4.66
CA TYR A 148 3.56 13.46 -3.37
C TYR A 148 3.48 11.93 -3.39
N ILE A 149 4.08 11.32 -2.38
CA ILE A 149 3.94 9.88 -2.09
C ILE A 149 3.40 9.65 -0.67
N GLY A 150 3.42 10.69 0.17
CA GLY A 150 2.70 10.75 1.44
C GLY A 150 2.19 12.17 1.67
N THR A 151 0.90 12.33 1.92
CA THR A 151 0.29 13.66 2.08
C THR A 151 0.39 14.20 3.51
N GLY A 152 0.95 13.43 4.44
CA GLY A 152 0.85 13.73 5.86
C GLY A 152 -0.60 13.78 6.35
N ALA A 153 -1.55 13.14 5.65
CA ALA A 153 -2.97 13.09 6.03
C ALA A 153 -3.16 12.64 7.47
N VAL A 154 -2.34 11.70 7.95
CA VAL A 154 -2.29 11.24 9.34
C VAL A 154 -2.07 12.38 10.35
N ASN A 155 -1.37 13.45 9.96
CA ASN A 155 -1.09 14.62 10.80
C ASN A 155 -2.14 15.73 10.66
N THR A 156 -3.09 15.60 9.72
CA THR A 156 -4.15 16.60 9.52
C THR A 156 -5.30 16.46 10.50
N GLY A 157 -5.29 15.43 11.36
CA GLY A 157 -6.42 15.09 12.23
C GLY A 157 -7.64 14.55 11.48
N ARG A 158 -7.56 14.37 10.15
CA ARG A 158 -8.63 13.79 9.33
C ARG A 158 -8.60 12.27 9.48
N THR A 159 -9.41 11.77 10.39
CA THR A 159 -9.51 10.34 10.72
C THR A 159 -10.63 9.62 9.97
N GLY A 160 -11.40 10.31 9.12
CA GLY A 160 -12.61 9.77 8.51
C GLY A 160 -13.84 9.83 9.41
N ARG A 161 -13.77 10.48 10.57
CA ARG A 161 -14.95 10.72 11.43
C ARG A 161 -16.08 11.40 10.65
N ASN A 162 -17.31 10.92 10.83
CA ASN A 162 -18.51 11.34 10.10
C ASN A 162 -18.47 11.05 8.58
N VAL A 163 -17.60 10.13 8.13
CA VAL A 163 -17.59 9.60 6.77
C VAL A 163 -18.01 8.13 6.83
N ILE A 164 -18.84 7.71 5.88
CA ILE A 164 -19.23 6.32 5.68
C ILE A 164 -18.45 5.77 4.48
N ILE A 165 -17.81 4.62 4.67
CA ILE A 165 -17.14 3.85 3.61
C ILE A 165 -18.00 2.64 3.28
N GLY A 166 -18.39 2.51 2.02
CA GLY A 166 -19.05 1.32 1.50
C GLY A 166 -18.04 0.26 1.07
N ILE A 167 -18.20 -0.96 1.55
CA ILE A 167 -17.40 -2.13 1.16
C ILE A 167 -18.34 -3.12 0.43
N ILE A 168 -18.14 -3.31 -0.87
CA ILE A 168 -18.90 -4.28 -1.67
C ILE A 168 -17.93 -5.38 -2.07
N ASP A 169 -17.92 -6.48 -1.32
CA ASP A 169 -16.88 -7.51 -1.41
C ASP A 169 -17.39 -8.86 -0.86
N THR A 170 -16.54 -9.80 -0.48
CA THR A 170 -16.92 -11.13 0.04
C THR A 170 -17.54 -11.10 1.44
N GLY A 171 -17.49 -9.96 2.11
CA GLY A 171 -18.02 -9.75 3.46
C GLY A 171 -17.07 -8.92 4.32
N ILE A 172 -17.25 -9.02 5.64
CA ILE A 172 -16.29 -8.54 6.63
C ILE A 172 -16.35 -9.41 7.90
N ASP A 173 -15.22 -9.76 8.48
CA ASP A 173 -15.16 -10.32 9.84
C ASP A 173 -15.40 -9.19 10.85
N TRP A 174 -16.65 -9.04 11.27
CA TRP A 174 -17.06 -8.00 12.23
C TRP A 174 -16.49 -8.19 13.65
N CYS A 175 -15.87 -9.32 13.97
CA CYS A 175 -15.18 -9.52 15.24
C CYS A 175 -13.75 -8.97 15.22
N HIS A 176 -13.19 -8.66 14.05
CA HIS A 176 -11.82 -8.23 13.94
C HIS A 176 -11.59 -6.90 14.69
N PRO A 177 -10.54 -6.77 15.53
CA PRO A 177 -10.31 -5.59 16.36
C PRO A 177 -10.20 -4.27 15.58
N ALA A 178 -9.73 -4.32 14.32
CA ALA A 178 -9.63 -3.14 13.46
C ALA A 178 -11.00 -2.47 13.16
N PHE A 179 -12.10 -3.22 13.29
CA PHE A 179 -13.46 -2.73 13.07
C PHE A 179 -14.20 -2.40 14.37
N ARG A 180 -13.46 -2.33 15.49
CA ARG A 180 -13.95 -1.84 16.77
C ARG A 180 -13.48 -0.41 17.01
N ARG A 181 -14.34 0.41 17.58
CA ARG A 181 -14.02 1.73 18.13
C ARG A 181 -13.31 1.55 19.48
N ARG A 182 -12.75 2.64 20.00
CA ARG A 182 -12.05 2.65 21.30
C ARG A 182 -12.97 2.30 22.48
N ASP A 183 -14.25 2.62 22.39
CA ASP A 183 -15.27 2.22 23.38
C ASP A 183 -15.70 0.75 23.24
N GLY A 184 -15.08 0.03 22.31
CA GLY A 184 -15.38 -1.35 22.02
C GLY A 184 -16.59 -1.55 21.14
N SER A 185 -17.27 -0.53 20.60
CA SER A 185 -18.39 -0.69 19.66
C SER A 185 -17.95 -0.94 18.20
N SER A 186 -18.79 -1.57 17.40
CA SER A 186 -18.58 -1.86 15.97
C SER A 186 -18.61 -0.60 15.13
N LYS A 187 -17.63 -0.44 14.24
CA LYS A 187 -17.63 0.58 13.18
C LYS A 187 -18.66 0.28 12.07
N ILE A 188 -19.13 -0.96 11.99
CA ILE A 188 -20.06 -1.41 10.95
C ILE A 188 -21.49 -1.00 11.33
N LEU A 189 -22.10 -0.17 10.51
CA LEU A 189 -23.47 0.31 10.67
C LEU A 189 -24.48 -0.69 10.11
N TYR A 190 -24.17 -1.24 8.93
CA TYR A 190 -25.04 -2.15 8.20
C TYR A 190 -24.22 -3.21 7.47
N TYR A 191 -24.78 -4.40 7.39
CA TYR A 191 -24.25 -5.50 6.61
C TYR A 191 -25.39 -6.11 5.79
N TYR A 192 -25.23 -6.19 4.48
CA TYR A 192 -26.27 -6.66 3.56
C TYR A 192 -25.78 -7.84 2.73
N VAL A 193 -26.63 -8.86 2.57
CA VAL A 193 -26.41 -10.02 1.70
C VAL A 193 -27.48 -10.01 0.61
N PRO A 194 -27.19 -9.45 -0.58
CA PRO A 194 -28.17 -9.36 -1.66
C PRO A 194 -28.73 -10.71 -2.10
N ALA A 195 -27.91 -11.77 -2.06
CA ALA A 195 -28.30 -13.11 -2.49
C ALA A 195 -29.48 -13.69 -1.68
N THR A 196 -29.60 -13.30 -0.40
CA THR A 196 -30.66 -13.77 0.50
C THR A 196 -31.60 -12.65 0.93
N GLY A 197 -31.36 -11.40 0.48
CA GLY A 197 -32.07 -10.21 0.96
C GLY A 197 -31.89 -9.94 2.46
N THR A 198 -30.86 -10.52 3.08
CA THR A 198 -30.66 -10.43 4.54
C THR A 198 -29.87 -9.18 4.88
N GLU A 199 -30.38 -8.41 5.85
CA GLU A 199 -29.73 -7.23 6.38
C GLU A 199 -29.50 -7.38 7.89
N TYR A 200 -28.30 -7.00 8.33
CA TYR A 200 -27.94 -6.89 9.74
C TYR A 200 -27.64 -5.44 10.08
N THR A 201 -28.35 -4.94 11.08
CA THR A 201 -28.10 -3.64 11.70
C THR A 201 -26.91 -3.72 12.65
N LYS A 202 -26.32 -2.57 12.98
CA LYS A 202 -25.29 -2.46 14.02
C LYS A 202 -25.65 -3.24 15.30
N THR A 203 -26.87 -3.10 15.80
CA THR A 203 -27.30 -3.79 17.03
C THR A 203 -27.22 -5.31 16.91
N GLN A 204 -27.64 -5.88 15.77
CA GLN A 204 -27.54 -7.32 15.52
C GLN A 204 -26.07 -7.76 15.38
N ILE A 205 -25.24 -6.95 14.73
CA ILE A 205 -23.79 -7.22 14.62
C ILE A 205 -23.15 -7.24 16.01
N GLU A 206 -23.47 -6.29 16.89
CA GLU A 206 -22.97 -6.30 18.28
C GLU A 206 -23.44 -7.54 19.05
N GLN A 207 -24.68 -7.99 18.83
CA GLN A 207 -25.20 -9.22 19.42
C GLN A 207 -24.39 -10.43 18.93
N PHE A 208 -24.12 -10.55 17.63
CA PHE A 208 -23.28 -11.62 17.09
C PHE A 208 -21.88 -11.62 17.69
N ILE A 209 -21.26 -10.45 17.82
CA ILE A 209 -19.94 -10.30 18.43
C ILE A 209 -19.96 -10.75 19.89
N SER A 210 -20.98 -10.36 20.67
CA SER A 210 -21.14 -10.80 22.06
C SER A 210 -21.34 -12.31 22.22
N GLN A 211 -21.86 -12.96 21.18
CA GLN A 211 -22.06 -14.42 21.11
C GLN A 211 -20.84 -15.16 20.53
N GLY A 212 -19.78 -14.44 20.14
CA GLY A 212 -18.61 -15.03 19.47
C GLY A 212 -18.89 -15.53 18.05
N LYS A 213 -19.97 -15.07 17.42
CA LYS A 213 -20.32 -15.41 16.04
C LYS A 213 -19.58 -14.47 15.09
N CYS A 214 -18.48 -14.95 14.52
CA CYS A 214 -17.53 -14.20 13.69
C CYS A 214 -17.48 -14.73 12.24
N ASP A 215 -18.64 -14.98 11.63
CA ASP A 215 -18.79 -15.66 10.33
C ASP A 215 -19.18 -14.70 9.19
N GLY A 216 -18.93 -13.40 9.38
CA GLY A 216 -19.28 -12.35 8.42
C GLY A 216 -18.47 -12.35 7.12
N ASP A 217 -17.36 -13.08 7.06
CA ASP A 217 -16.55 -13.23 5.83
C ASP A 217 -15.75 -14.53 5.83
N PRO A 218 -16.29 -15.62 5.25
CA PRO A 218 -15.56 -16.88 5.17
C PRO A 218 -14.42 -16.88 4.15
N ASP A 219 -14.37 -15.92 3.22
CA ASP A 219 -13.32 -15.83 2.19
C ASP A 219 -12.13 -14.98 2.68
N GLY A 220 -12.42 -13.86 3.35
CA GLY A 220 -11.43 -12.98 3.97
C GLY A 220 -10.94 -11.84 3.06
N HIS A 221 -11.22 -11.87 1.76
CA HIS A 221 -10.84 -10.79 0.85
C HIS A 221 -11.46 -9.44 1.25
N GLY A 222 -12.78 -9.42 1.53
CA GLY A 222 -13.48 -8.22 1.97
C GLY A 222 -12.99 -7.70 3.32
N THR A 223 -12.66 -8.59 4.24
CA THR A 223 -12.01 -8.27 5.52
C THR A 223 -10.66 -7.57 5.31
N HIS A 224 -9.85 -8.07 4.37
CA HIS A 224 -8.56 -7.46 4.05
C HIS A 224 -8.74 -6.06 3.42
N VAL A 225 -9.65 -5.92 2.45
CA VAL A 225 -9.98 -4.63 1.83
C VAL A 225 -10.48 -3.62 2.86
N ALA A 226 -11.42 -4.03 3.72
CA ALA A 226 -11.96 -3.19 4.79
C ALA A 226 -10.88 -2.82 5.82
N GLY A 227 -9.92 -3.71 6.08
CA GLY A 227 -8.76 -3.47 6.94
C GLY A 227 -7.89 -2.32 6.41
N ILE A 228 -7.58 -2.32 5.11
CA ILE A 228 -6.83 -1.24 4.47
C ILE A 228 -7.59 0.09 4.61
N ALA A 229 -8.89 0.09 4.28
CA ALA A 229 -9.71 1.30 4.39
C ALA A 229 -9.76 1.83 5.83
N SER A 230 -9.95 0.94 6.81
CA SER A 230 -10.02 1.27 8.23
C SER A 230 -8.67 1.70 8.82
N TYR A 231 -7.54 1.34 8.19
CA TYR A 231 -6.23 1.85 8.57
C TYR A 231 -6.05 3.30 8.10
N ILE A 232 -6.47 3.63 6.89
CA ILE A 232 -6.38 4.99 6.33
C ILE A 232 -7.39 5.93 7.00
N ALA A 233 -8.61 5.46 7.27
CA ALA A 233 -9.70 6.22 7.86
C ALA A 233 -10.16 5.57 9.19
N PRO A 234 -9.37 5.70 10.28
CA PRO A 234 -9.59 4.94 11.51
C PRO A 234 -10.90 5.22 12.25
N ASP A 235 -11.49 6.40 12.07
CA ASP A 235 -12.76 6.79 12.70
C ASP A 235 -13.95 6.76 11.73
N ALA A 236 -13.79 6.23 10.51
CA ALA A 236 -14.89 6.08 9.57
C ALA A 236 -15.86 4.96 9.97
N ASP A 237 -17.12 5.15 9.59
CA ASP A 237 -18.17 4.15 9.71
C ASP A 237 -18.21 3.27 8.45
N LEU A 238 -18.59 2.01 8.59
CA LEU A 238 -18.60 1.05 7.50
C LEU A 238 -20.04 0.60 7.17
N ILE A 239 -20.35 0.51 5.88
CA ILE A 239 -21.49 -0.25 5.37
C ILE A 239 -20.95 -1.35 4.47
N VAL A 240 -21.37 -2.58 4.70
CA VAL A 240 -20.82 -3.74 4.00
C VAL A 240 -21.91 -4.45 3.20
N VAL A 241 -21.59 -4.81 1.96
CA VAL A 241 -22.43 -5.63 1.09
C VAL A 241 -21.64 -6.86 0.70
N ARG A 242 -22.08 -8.03 1.19
CA ARG A 242 -21.46 -9.31 0.87
C ARG A 242 -22.00 -9.88 -0.43
N MET A 243 -21.11 -10.01 -1.41
CA MET A 243 -21.37 -10.60 -2.70
C MET A 243 -20.87 -12.05 -2.71
N THR A 244 -21.71 -12.97 -3.15
CA THR A 244 -21.42 -14.42 -3.20
C THR A 244 -20.72 -14.86 -4.48
N LYS A 245 -20.49 -13.93 -5.41
CA LYS A 245 -19.76 -14.17 -6.66
C LYS A 245 -18.54 -13.26 -6.68
N GLN A 246 -17.39 -13.84 -7.01
CA GLN A 246 -16.14 -13.12 -7.28
C GLN A 246 -16.47 -11.99 -8.26
N ILE A 247 -16.49 -10.75 -7.78
CA ILE A 247 -16.55 -9.60 -8.67
C ILE A 247 -15.19 -9.62 -9.36
N CYS A 248 -15.15 -10.18 -10.55
CA CYS A 248 -14.06 -9.95 -11.48
C CYS A 248 -14.14 -8.46 -11.83
N LEU A 249 -13.43 -7.62 -11.06
CA LEU A 249 -13.12 -6.25 -11.44
C LEU A 249 -12.14 -6.33 -12.62
N ILE A 250 -12.67 -6.68 -13.80
CA ILE A 250 -11.99 -6.37 -15.04
C ILE A 250 -12.14 -4.85 -15.18
N GLN A 251 -11.10 -4.13 -14.77
CA GLN A 251 -10.89 -2.79 -15.28
C GLN A 251 -10.80 -2.89 -16.81
N THR A 252 -11.64 -2.10 -17.47
CA THR A 252 -11.74 -1.93 -18.93
C THR A 252 -10.39 -1.68 -19.60
#